data_AF-A0A7J4V4K7-F1
#
_entry.id   AF-A0A7J4V4K7-F1
#
_cell.length_a   1.000
_cell.length_b   1.000
_cell.length_c   1.000
_cell.angle_alpha   90.00
_cell.angle_beta   90.00
_cell.angle_gamma   90.00
#
_symmetry.space_group_name_H-M   'P 1'
#
loop_
_entity.id
_entity.type
_entity.pdbx_description
1 polymer ?
#
loop_
_entity_poly.entity_id
_entity_poly.type
_entity_poly.pdbx_seq_one_letter_code
_entity_poly.pdbx_strand_id
1 'polypeptide(L)' 'DSSAFKELAARHSVMGVPKMILNDAMDITGAVDEVAFFEKLHEADVATLGSMFG' A
#
# COMPACT_ATOMS: atom_id res chain seq x y z
N ASP A 1 6.50 -15.86 -4.32
CA ASP A 1 5.37 -16.73 -4.70
C ASP A 1 4.09 -16.04 -4.26
N SER A 2 3.28 -15.54 -5.21
CA SER A 2 2.04 -14.78 -4.96
C SER A 2 0.89 -15.67 -4.44
N SER A 3 1.19 -16.93 -4.12
CA SER A 3 0.25 -17.96 -3.69
C SER A 3 -0.21 -17.82 -2.23
N ALA A 4 0.51 -17.06 -1.39
CA ALA A 4 0.24 -16.95 0.05
C ALA A 4 -0.99 -16.08 0.39
N PHE A 5 -1.32 -15.07 -0.44
CA PHE A 5 -2.38 -14.10 -0.16
C PHE A 5 -3.22 -13.81 -1.41
N LYS A 6 -3.89 -14.83 -1.95
CA LYS A 6 -4.62 -14.73 -3.24
C LYS A 6 -5.72 -13.67 -3.23
N GLU A 7 -6.47 -13.57 -2.15
CA GLU A 7 -7.56 -12.58 -2.03
C GLU A 7 -7.03 -11.15 -1.98
N LEU A 8 -5.96 -10.92 -1.21
CA LEU A 8 -5.29 -9.62 -1.13
C LEU A 8 -4.67 -9.25 -2.49
N ALA A 9 -4.00 -10.20 -3.14
CA ALA A 9 -3.43 -10.00 -4.47
C ALA A 9 -4.49 -9.67 -5.51
N ALA A 10 -5.67 -10.30 -5.45
CA ALA A 10 -6.80 -9.99 -6.33
C ALA A 10 -7.38 -8.60 -6.04
N ARG A 11 -7.62 -8.27 -4.77
CA ARG A 11 -8.16 -6.95 -4.36
C ARG A 11 -7.29 -5.80 -4.83
N HIS A 12 -5.97 -5.96 -4.75
CA HIS A 12 -5.00 -4.94 -5.15
C HIS A 12 -4.41 -5.17 -6.54
N SER A 13 -4.98 -6.05 -7.37
CA SER A 13 -4.55 -6.28 -8.77
C SER A 13 -3.02 -6.46 -8.92
N VAL A 14 -2.40 -7.30 -8.07
CA VAL A 14 -0.94 -7.51 -8.07
C VAL A 14 -0.51 -8.26 -9.34
N MET A 15 0.29 -7.63 -10.19
CA MET A 15 0.63 -8.12 -11.55
C MET A 15 2.14 -8.24 -11.79
N GLY A 16 2.81 -9.15 -11.06
CA GLY A 16 4.19 -9.55 -11.35
C GLY A 16 5.30 -8.55 -11.00
N VAL A 17 4.94 -7.35 -10.53
CA VAL A 17 5.88 -6.38 -9.93
C VAL A 17 5.66 -6.31 -8.41
N PRO A 18 6.71 -5.98 -7.62
CA PRO A 18 6.54 -5.74 -6.20
C PRO A 18 5.49 -4.66 -5.97
N LYS A 19 4.56 -4.93 -5.05
CA LYS A 19 3.51 -4.00 -4.64
C LYS A 19 3.44 -3.95 -3.13
N MET A 20 3.37 -2.75 -2.58
CA MET A 20 3.16 -2.50 -1.15
C MET A 20 1.78 -1.87 -0.97
N ILE A 21 1.11 -2.27 0.10
CA ILE A 21 -0.24 -1.82 0.45
C ILE A 21 -0.15 -1.24 1.87
N LEU A 22 -0.50 0.02 2.03
CA LEU A 22 -0.46 0.72 3.32
C LEU A 22 -1.88 0.97 3.81
N ASN A 23 -2.23 0.38 4.96
CA ASN A 23 -3.52 0.51 5.65
C ASN A 23 -4.76 0.26 4.75
N ASP A 24 -4.63 -0.56 3.70
CA ASP A 24 -5.64 -0.75 2.64
C ASP A 24 -6.07 0.54 1.90
N ALA A 25 -5.41 1.67 2.17
CA ALA A 25 -5.76 2.99 1.63
C ALA A 25 -4.84 3.42 0.47
N MET A 26 -3.60 2.91 0.43
CA MET A 26 -2.61 3.30 -0.57
C MET A 26 -1.86 2.11 -1.16
N ASP A 27 -1.74 2.12 -2.48
CA ASP A 27 -1.05 1.13 -3.29
C ASP A 27 0.24 1.71 -3.90
N ILE A 28 1.40 1.13 -3.59
CA ILE A 28 2.70 1.53 -4.15
C ILE A 28 3.20 0.39 -5.04
N THR A 29 3.48 0.68 -6.32
CA THR A 29 3.97 -0.32 -7.28
C THR A 29 5.42 -0.05 -7.67
N GLY A 30 6.18 -1.13 -7.83
CA GLY A 30 7.59 -1.06 -8.23
C GLY A 30 8.55 -0.72 -7.10
N ALA A 31 9.81 -0.49 -7.47
CA ALA A 31 10.83 -0.02 -6.54
C ALA A 31 10.60 1.46 -6.23
N VAL A 32 10.71 1.83 -4.97
CA VAL A 32 10.60 3.21 -4.49
C VAL A 32 11.83 3.51 -3.63
N ASP A 33 12.30 4.75 -3.69
CA ASP A 33 13.34 5.23 -2.79
C ASP A 33 12.84 5.26 -1.34
N GLU A 34 13.73 5.07 -0.37
CA GLU A 34 13.39 5.05 1.05
C GLU A 34 12.75 6.36 1.51
N VAL A 35 13.23 7.51 1.05
CA VAL A 35 12.66 8.82 1.42
C VAL A 35 11.23 8.94 0.89
N ALA A 36 11.03 8.60 -0.38
CA ALA A 36 9.71 8.64 -1.02
C ALA A 36 8.74 7.60 -0.41
N PHE A 37 9.25 6.51 0.16
CA PHE A 37 8.43 5.57 0.91
C PHE A 37 7.92 6.18 2.22
N PHE A 38 8.77 6.84 3.00
CA PHE A 38 8.36 7.44 4.27
C PHE A 38 7.38 8.61 4.08
N GLU A 39 7.53 9.40 3.03
CA GLU A 39 6.56 10.44 2.67
C GLU A 39 5.17 9.84 2.41
N LYS A 40 5.10 8.78 1.59
CA LYS A 40 3.85 8.06 1.30
C LYS A 40 3.24 7.40 2.53
N LEU A 41 4.07 6.88 3.43
CA LEU A 41 3.62 6.32 4.70
C LEU A 41 2.98 7.38 5.59
N HIS A 42 3.61 8.56 5.68
CA HIS A 42 3.07 9.67 6.45
C HIS A 42 1.71 10.14 5.90
N GLU A 43 1.59 10.27 4.57
CA GLU A 43 0.32 10.63 3.91
C GLU A 43 -0.79 9.61 4.19
N ALA A 44 -0.48 8.31 4.11
CA ALA A 44 -1.44 7.24 4.37
C ALA A 44 -1.94 7.23 5.83
N ASP A 45 -1.06 7.53 6.78
CA ASP A 45 -1.40 7.61 8.20
C ASP A 45 -2.32 8.80 8.50
N VAL A 46 -2.01 9.98 7.95
CA VAL A 46 -2.85 11.18 8.06
C VAL A 46 -4.24 10.94 7.49
N ALA A 47 -4.34 10.31 6.31
CA ALA A 47 -5.63 10.01 5.68
C ALA A 47 -6.48 9.05 6.52
N THR A 48 -5.84 8.04 7.12
CA THR A 48 -6.52 7.02 7.96
C THR A 48 -7.02 7.63 9.27
N LEU A 49 -6.19 8.44 9.93
CA LEU A 49 -6.59 9.16 11.15
C LEU A 49 -7.72 10.16 10.86
N GLY A 50 -7.64 10.88 9.74
CA GLY A 50 -8.69 11.79 9.29
C GLY A 50 -10.04 11.10 9.10
N SER A 51 -10.07 9.85 8.60
CA SER A 51 -11.32 9.10 8.42
C SER A 51 -11.85 8.45 9.71
N MET A 52 -11.00 8.23 10.72
CA MET A 52 -11.43 7.64 12.00
C MET A 52 -12.07 8.65 12.96
N PHE A 53 -11.76 9.94 12.81
CA PHE A 53 -12.25 11.02 13.67
C PHE A 53 -13.28 11.95 12.99
N GLY A 54 -13.70 11.61 11.77
CA GLY A 54 -14.70 12.34 10.98
C GLY A 54 -16.08 11.68 10.97
#